data_AF-A0AAU9Y833-F1
#
_entry.id   AF-A0AAU9Y833-F1
#
_cell.length_a   1.000
_cell.length_b   1.000
_cell.length_c   1.000
_cell.angle_alpha   90.00
_cell.angle_beta   90.00
_cell.angle_gamma   90.00
#
_symmetry.space_group_name_H-M   'P 1'
#
loop_
_entity.id
_entity.type
_entity.pdbx_description
1 polymer ?
#
loop_
_entity_poly.entity_id
_entity_poly.type
_entity_poly.pdbx_seq_one_letter_code
_entity_poly.pdbx_strand_id
1 'polypeptide(L)'
;MFVKILMKSSLPKQSLSQIWEAVDPRQDGYVTRDGLYKALALTALAQQGKMISERVLEQFVDSELPKPSLGDLSDLKSLSVRQRRENNPNVLGYNYDELVSLDTVDVELVPEKKGILLKHNEYHVSSKKHNCTVNRRYNDFVAFHDMLLARFPYRLIPTLPPKKLMGASKEFIEARKRSLKRFLTLVVRHPILCEDRIVNFFLTVKGSDIGQKLKDQYKSMPDEFMTSPLASKAKELVPMDTQASFQTSRLQIQAIHNSVEKLKDVADRMTARALGFSSDMLQFAKELTALTNESHPTTVWASGSNNTWGNLKHSFTGITPYYTKLSERGAVWFKREDTGAAEYLALFLDLTSSYRELCERHEKGVLKDHQHSLQKMQQIKKRQIAAQAKGQDHAVDQLESKIVEQETDISNMENRNYFSLHCLQLETQLVHANMTLLAIVLQKMVTSQIAGHKEVFEVWNELDPLVAALLPSTSPGSSPPGSPPLK
;
A
#
# COMPACT_ATOMS: atom_id res chain seq x y z
N MET A 1 28.56 -9.69 6.63
CA MET A 1 28.00 -8.55 5.88
C MET A 1 29.07 -7.77 5.12
N PHE A 2 30.11 -7.31 5.80
CA PHE A 2 31.17 -6.48 5.21
C PHE A 2 31.86 -7.08 3.97
N VAL A 3 32.22 -8.37 3.98
CA VAL A 3 32.81 -9.03 2.80
C VAL A 3 31.89 -8.93 1.58
N LYS A 4 30.57 -9.08 1.76
CA LYS A 4 29.59 -8.93 0.67
C LYS A 4 29.53 -7.49 0.14
N ILE A 5 29.77 -6.48 0.99
CA ILE A 5 29.90 -5.07 0.57
C ILE A 5 31.15 -4.91 -0.30
N LEU A 6 32.29 -5.41 0.14
CA LEU A 6 33.55 -5.33 -0.61
C LEU A 6 33.45 -6.00 -1.99
N MET A 7 32.77 -7.14 -2.09
CA MET A 7 32.54 -7.82 -3.36
C MET A 7 31.75 -6.97 -4.39
N LYS A 8 31.04 -5.93 -3.94
CA LYS A 8 30.31 -5.01 -4.83
C LYS A 8 31.19 -3.93 -5.46
N SER A 9 32.43 -3.79 -5.02
CA SER A 9 33.37 -2.80 -5.54
C SER A 9 33.93 -3.13 -6.94
N SER A 10 33.62 -4.32 -7.48
CA SER A 10 34.17 -4.82 -8.77
C SER A 10 35.69 -4.93 -8.79
N LEU A 11 36.36 -4.87 -7.63
CA LEU A 11 37.80 -5.10 -7.53
C LEU A 11 38.15 -6.60 -7.63
N PRO A 12 39.35 -6.94 -8.13
CA PRO A 12 39.84 -8.31 -8.13
C PRO A 12 39.90 -8.91 -6.73
N LYS A 13 39.71 -10.23 -6.60
CA LYS A 13 39.76 -10.95 -5.30
C LYS A 13 41.04 -10.65 -4.51
N GLN A 14 42.18 -10.54 -5.19
CA GLN A 14 43.47 -10.23 -4.56
C GLN A 14 43.46 -8.87 -3.87
N SER A 15 42.91 -7.84 -4.52
CA SER A 15 42.75 -6.50 -3.94
C SER A 15 41.81 -6.52 -2.73
N LEU A 16 40.72 -7.29 -2.80
CA LEU A 16 39.79 -7.44 -1.67
C LEU A 16 40.43 -8.13 -0.47
N SER A 17 41.26 -9.16 -0.70
CA SER A 17 42.03 -9.81 0.36
C SER A 17 43.01 -8.85 1.03
N GLN A 18 43.74 -8.06 0.24
CA GLN A 18 44.66 -7.04 0.79
C GLN A 18 43.92 -5.98 1.61
N ILE A 19 42.74 -5.54 1.16
CA ILE A 19 41.91 -4.59 1.91
C ILE A 19 41.41 -5.23 3.21
N TRP A 20 41.01 -6.50 3.20
CA TRP A 20 40.57 -7.23 4.39
C TRP A 20 41.71 -7.36 5.42
N GLU A 21 42.90 -7.77 4.97
CA GLU A 21 44.09 -7.88 5.83
C GLU A 21 44.49 -6.54 6.46
N ALA A 22 44.32 -5.42 5.74
CA ALA A 22 44.59 -4.08 6.25
C ALA A 22 43.60 -3.60 7.32
N VAL A 23 42.43 -4.23 7.46
CA VAL A 23 41.38 -3.79 8.41
C VAL A 23 41.05 -4.83 9.47
N ASP A 24 41.59 -6.04 9.36
CA ASP A 24 41.59 -7.09 10.38
C ASP A 24 43.04 -7.52 10.70
N PRO A 25 43.86 -6.64 11.30
CA PRO A 25 45.26 -6.96 11.62
C PRO A 25 45.39 -8.02 12.72
N ARG A 26 44.33 -8.27 13.50
CA ARG A 26 44.30 -9.28 14.56
C ARG A 26 43.86 -10.65 14.05
N GLN A 27 43.39 -10.74 12.81
CA GLN A 27 42.83 -11.96 12.20
C GLN A 27 41.72 -12.58 13.05
N ASP A 28 40.96 -11.75 13.75
CA ASP A 28 39.88 -12.19 14.64
C ASP A 28 38.54 -12.31 13.90
N GLY A 29 38.49 -11.90 12.62
CA GLY A 29 37.29 -11.97 11.79
C GLY A 29 36.34 -10.78 11.97
N TYR A 30 36.69 -9.79 12.78
CA TYR A 30 35.83 -8.63 13.07
C TYR A 30 36.42 -7.34 12.54
N VAL A 31 35.55 -6.51 11.94
CA VAL A 31 35.90 -5.17 11.45
C VAL A 31 35.29 -4.13 12.38
N THR A 32 36.15 -3.29 12.95
CA THR A 32 35.71 -2.16 13.78
C THR A 32 35.04 -1.09 12.92
N ARG A 33 34.33 -0.14 13.55
CA ARG A 33 33.75 0.99 12.82
C ARG A 33 34.81 1.75 12.00
N ASP A 34 35.98 1.97 12.58
CA ASP A 34 37.07 2.69 11.92
C ASP A 34 37.72 1.83 10.83
N GLY A 35 37.85 0.51 11.07
CA GLY A 35 38.25 -0.45 10.05
C GLY A 35 37.31 -0.48 8.84
N LEU A 36 36.00 -0.31 9.05
CA LEU A 36 35.03 -0.22 7.95
C LEU A 36 35.28 1.02 7.09
N TYR A 37 35.42 2.20 7.70
CA TYR A 37 35.73 3.44 6.96
C TYR A 37 37.05 3.34 6.21
N LYS A 38 38.07 2.80 6.88
CA LYS A 38 39.39 2.55 6.29
C LYS A 38 39.31 1.66 5.06
N ALA A 39 38.58 0.55 5.15
CA ALA A 39 38.42 -0.35 4.01
C ALA A 39 37.65 0.29 2.86
N LEU A 40 36.60 1.07 3.13
CA LEU A 40 35.86 1.78 2.08
C LEU A 40 36.76 2.80 1.36
N ALA A 41 37.59 3.52 2.10
CA ALA A 41 38.57 4.45 1.53
C ALA A 41 39.64 3.71 0.71
N LEU A 42 40.21 2.62 1.23
CA LEU A 42 41.16 1.78 0.50
C LEU A 42 40.54 1.16 -0.75
N THR A 43 39.26 0.77 -0.69
CA THR A 43 38.49 0.30 -1.84
C THR A 43 38.40 1.39 -2.91
N ALA A 44 38.09 2.63 -2.52
CA ALA A 44 38.01 3.75 -3.45
C ALA A 44 39.37 4.08 -4.07
N LEU A 45 40.46 4.03 -3.27
CA LEU A 45 41.82 4.25 -3.74
C LEU A 45 42.26 3.15 -4.73
N ALA A 46 41.94 1.89 -4.43
CA ALA A 46 42.20 0.77 -5.33
C ALA A 46 41.44 0.91 -6.66
N GLN A 47 40.20 1.37 -6.64
CA GLN A 47 39.41 1.65 -7.85
C GLN A 47 40.02 2.78 -8.71
N GLN A 48 40.74 3.70 -8.08
CA GLN A 48 41.51 4.76 -8.76
C GLN A 48 42.89 4.27 -9.25
N GLY A 49 43.22 2.99 -9.08
CA GLY A 49 44.52 2.42 -9.46
C GLY A 49 45.65 2.74 -8.49
N LYS A 50 45.36 3.28 -7.29
CA LYS A 50 46.37 3.52 -6.26
C LYS A 50 46.66 2.24 -5.47
N MET A 51 47.86 2.17 -4.89
CA MET A 51 48.26 1.04 -4.04
C MET A 51 47.41 0.97 -2.77
N ILE A 52 47.04 -0.24 -2.37
CA ILE A 52 46.32 -0.52 -1.12
C ILE A 52 47.34 -0.47 0.02
N SER A 53 47.42 0.69 0.68
CA SER A 53 48.33 0.91 1.81
C SER A 53 47.74 1.95 2.75
N GLU A 54 47.85 1.70 4.05
CA GLU A 54 47.34 2.60 5.09
C GLU A 54 48.01 3.97 5.05
N ARG A 55 49.30 4.01 4.67
CA ARG A 55 50.07 5.26 4.56
C ARG A 55 49.46 6.24 3.55
N VAL A 56 48.72 5.74 2.55
CA VAL A 56 48.05 6.57 1.56
C VAL A 56 46.87 7.32 2.18
N LEU A 57 46.30 6.80 3.27
CA LEU A 57 45.20 7.46 3.99
C LEU A 57 45.69 8.61 4.88
N GLU A 58 46.96 8.62 5.28
CA GLU A 58 47.58 9.73 6.02
C GLU A 58 47.55 11.05 5.22
N GLN A 59 47.41 10.97 3.90
CA GLN A 59 47.25 12.15 3.03
C GLN A 59 45.87 12.82 3.16
N PHE A 60 44.91 12.16 3.84
CA PHE A 60 43.52 12.59 3.95
C PHE A 60 43.12 13.00 5.37
N VAL A 61 44.09 13.31 6.25
CA VAL A 61 43.81 13.67 7.66
C VAL A 61 42.90 14.90 7.77
N ASP A 62 43.08 15.89 6.89
CA ASP A 62 42.30 17.15 6.87
C ASP A 62 41.35 17.26 5.65
N SER A 63 41.05 16.14 4.97
CA SER A 63 40.23 16.15 3.75
C SER A 63 39.25 14.97 3.72
N GLU A 64 38.15 15.08 2.97
CA GLU A 64 37.20 13.97 2.85
C GLU A 64 37.86 12.71 2.27
N LEU A 65 37.62 11.57 2.90
CA LEU A 65 38.03 10.27 2.40
C LEU A 65 37.33 9.97 1.05
N PRO A 66 38.04 9.33 0.11
CA PRO A 66 37.47 8.96 -1.18
C PRO A 66 36.34 7.94 -1.01
N LYS A 67 35.25 8.12 -1.78
CA LYS A 67 34.05 7.28 -1.73
C LYS A 67 34.15 6.17 -2.79
N PRO A 68 33.97 4.89 -2.44
CA PRO A 68 34.05 3.80 -3.39
C PRO A 68 32.78 3.70 -4.24
N SER A 69 32.92 3.21 -5.47
CA SER A 69 31.81 2.79 -6.31
C SER A 69 31.39 1.37 -5.94
N LEU A 70 30.19 1.19 -5.39
CA LEU A 70 29.71 -0.13 -4.92
C LEU A 70 28.52 -0.67 -5.73
N GLY A 71 28.24 -0.12 -6.91
CA GLY A 71 27.16 -0.59 -7.78
C GLY A 71 25.79 -0.67 -7.10
N ASP A 72 24.99 -1.69 -7.45
CA ASP A 72 23.69 -1.94 -6.83
C ASP A 72 23.83 -2.72 -5.50
N LEU A 73 23.34 -2.09 -4.44
CA LEU A 73 23.36 -2.58 -3.06
C LEU A 73 21.99 -3.07 -2.57
N SER A 74 20.99 -3.16 -3.44
CA SER A 74 19.61 -3.51 -3.06
C SER A 74 19.51 -4.88 -2.37
N ASP A 75 20.32 -5.84 -2.80
CA ASP A 75 20.46 -7.16 -2.18
C ASP A 75 21.14 -7.11 -0.80
N LEU A 76 22.06 -6.17 -0.58
CA LEU A 76 22.69 -5.98 0.73
C LEU A 76 21.75 -5.29 1.72
N LYS A 77 20.84 -4.43 1.24
CA LYS A 77 19.78 -3.86 2.08
C LYS A 77 18.83 -4.94 2.60
N SER A 78 18.37 -5.86 1.74
CA SER A 78 17.51 -6.96 2.19
C SER A 78 18.25 -7.90 3.16
N LEU A 79 19.54 -8.17 2.91
CA LEU A 79 20.39 -8.91 3.85
C LEU A 79 20.61 -8.17 5.18
N SER A 80 20.71 -6.84 5.19
CA SER A 80 20.88 -6.06 6.42
C SER A 80 19.63 -6.05 7.28
N VAL A 81 18.45 -5.96 6.65
CA VAL A 81 17.19 -6.10 7.37
C VAL A 81 17.07 -7.50 7.97
N ARG A 82 17.37 -8.56 7.20
CA ARG A 82 17.37 -9.94 7.69
C ARG A 82 18.32 -10.14 8.88
N GLN A 83 19.56 -9.68 8.78
CA GLN A 83 20.54 -9.79 9.88
C GLN A 83 20.10 -9.03 11.14
N ARG A 84 19.53 -7.82 10.97
CA ARG A 84 18.98 -7.04 12.10
C ARG A 84 17.88 -7.81 12.83
N ARG A 85 17.00 -8.50 12.08
CA ARG A 85 15.92 -9.31 12.65
C ARG A 85 16.41 -10.59 13.32
N GLU A 86 17.41 -11.25 12.76
CA GLU A 86 18.03 -12.41 13.42
C GLU A 86 18.66 -12.02 14.75
N ASN A 87 19.29 -10.85 14.83
CA ASN A 87 19.92 -10.34 16.05
C ASN A 87 18.90 -9.77 17.05
N ASN A 88 17.78 -9.22 16.57
CA ASN A 88 16.72 -8.67 17.40
C ASN A 88 15.33 -9.08 16.86
N PRO A 89 14.86 -10.29 17.22
CA PRO A 89 13.62 -10.85 16.68
C PRO A 89 12.36 -10.02 17.01
N ASN A 90 12.41 -9.19 18.05
CA ASN A 90 11.30 -8.34 18.49
C ASN A 90 11.17 -7.02 17.71
N VAL A 91 12.09 -6.74 16.79
CA VAL A 91 12.08 -5.53 15.96
C VAL A 91 11.85 -5.91 14.51
N LEU A 92 10.81 -5.35 13.89
CA LEU A 92 10.49 -5.59 12.48
C LEU A 92 11.63 -5.13 11.57
N GLY A 93 12.19 -3.94 11.85
CA GLY A 93 13.39 -3.44 11.16
C GLY A 93 13.18 -2.95 9.73
N TYR A 94 11.93 -2.71 9.32
CA TYR A 94 11.56 -2.15 8.01
C TYR A 94 11.00 -0.73 8.14
N ASN A 95 11.42 0.17 7.27
CA ASN A 95 10.72 1.42 6.99
C ASN A 95 9.81 1.30 5.75
N TYR A 96 8.99 2.33 5.47
CA TYR A 96 8.05 2.32 4.35
C TYR A 96 8.70 2.03 2.99
N ASP A 97 9.82 2.68 2.68
CA ASP A 97 10.48 2.53 1.38
C ASP A 97 11.07 1.11 1.20
N GLU A 98 11.62 0.54 2.28
CA GLU A 98 12.07 -0.85 2.29
C GLU A 98 10.89 -1.82 2.04
N LEU A 99 9.71 -1.57 2.62
CA LEU A 99 8.51 -2.38 2.36
C LEU A 99 8.04 -2.26 0.90
N VAL A 100 8.04 -1.04 0.34
CA VAL A 100 7.71 -0.81 -1.07
C VAL A 100 8.68 -1.53 -2.00
N SER A 101 9.96 -1.61 -1.61
CA SER A 101 11.01 -2.27 -2.40
C SER A 101 10.87 -3.79 -2.46
N LEU A 102 10.08 -4.40 -1.57
CA LEU A 102 9.86 -5.86 -1.57
C LEU A 102 9.18 -6.33 -2.85
N ASP A 103 8.12 -5.65 -3.28
CA ASP A 103 7.51 -5.84 -4.60
C ASP A 103 6.57 -4.67 -4.95
N THR A 104 6.34 -4.49 -6.25
CA THR A 104 5.29 -3.64 -6.81
C THR A 104 4.45 -4.46 -7.74
N VAL A 105 3.14 -4.49 -7.47
CA VAL A 105 2.16 -5.24 -8.27
C VAL A 105 1.17 -4.32 -8.94
N ASP A 106 0.60 -4.81 -10.04
CA ASP A 106 -0.53 -4.18 -10.71
C ASP A 106 -1.63 -5.20 -11.02
N VAL A 107 -2.88 -4.73 -11.03
CA VAL A 107 -4.06 -5.57 -11.28
C VAL A 107 -4.98 -4.83 -12.25
N GLU A 108 -5.08 -5.36 -13.46
CA GLU A 108 -5.91 -4.78 -14.52
C GLU A 108 -6.98 -5.76 -15.01
N LEU A 109 -8.14 -5.25 -15.43
CA LEU A 109 -9.22 -6.09 -15.95
C LEU A 109 -8.85 -6.60 -17.34
N VAL A 110 -9.04 -7.90 -17.58
CA VAL A 110 -8.85 -8.46 -18.94
C VAL A 110 -9.98 -7.99 -19.84
N PRO A 111 -9.69 -7.34 -20.98
CA PRO A 111 -10.72 -6.89 -21.90
C PRO A 111 -11.41 -8.09 -22.55
N GLU A 112 -12.74 -8.00 -22.68
CA GLU A 112 -13.52 -8.98 -23.43
C GLU A 112 -13.12 -8.92 -24.91
N LYS A 113 -12.66 -10.05 -25.47
CA LYS A 113 -12.37 -10.14 -26.90
C LYS A 113 -13.69 -10.30 -27.66
N LYS A 114 -13.87 -9.55 -28.76
CA LYS A 114 -15.03 -9.70 -29.66
C LYS A 114 -15.23 -11.17 -30.03
N GLY A 115 -16.41 -11.71 -29.74
CA GLY A 115 -16.80 -13.09 -30.06
C GLY A 115 -16.51 -14.15 -28.99
N ILE A 116 -15.84 -13.81 -27.88
CA ILE A 116 -15.61 -14.73 -26.75
C ILE A 116 -16.34 -14.18 -25.52
N LEU A 117 -17.43 -14.82 -25.12
CA LEU A 117 -18.12 -14.48 -23.88
C LEU A 117 -17.35 -15.09 -22.70
N LEU A 118 -16.60 -14.27 -21.96
CA LEU A 118 -15.97 -14.71 -20.72
C LEU A 118 -17.05 -14.98 -19.67
N LYS A 119 -17.11 -16.21 -19.15
CA LYS A 119 -18.09 -16.60 -18.11
C LYS A 119 -17.89 -15.80 -16.81
N HIS A 120 -16.67 -15.34 -16.56
CA HIS A 120 -16.28 -14.60 -15.36
C HIS A 120 -15.22 -13.54 -15.70
N ASN A 121 -15.21 -12.44 -14.95
CA ASN A 121 -14.14 -11.44 -15.04
C ASN A 121 -12.78 -12.05 -14.65
N GLU A 122 -11.79 -11.85 -15.50
CA GLU A 122 -10.39 -12.16 -15.24
C GLU A 122 -9.59 -10.87 -15.06
N TYR A 123 -8.48 -10.98 -14.35
CA TYR A 123 -7.56 -9.89 -14.06
C TYR A 123 -6.14 -10.27 -14.48
N HIS A 124 -5.44 -9.38 -15.17
CA HIS A 124 -3.99 -9.43 -15.34
C HIS A 124 -3.33 -8.97 -14.04
N VAL A 125 -2.65 -9.90 -13.36
CA VAL A 125 -1.86 -9.63 -12.16
C VAL A 125 -0.39 -9.62 -12.56
N SER A 126 0.26 -8.48 -12.39
CA SER A 126 1.68 -8.30 -12.71
C SER A 126 2.50 -8.08 -11.45
N SER A 127 3.65 -8.73 -11.34
CA SER A 127 4.64 -8.49 -10.27
C SER A 127 5.96 -8.04 -10.87
N LYS A 128 6.50 -6.94 -10.33
CA LYS A 128 7.80 -6.41 -10.73
C LYS A 128 8.94 -7.29 -10.23
N LYS A 129 8.88 -7.76 -8.98
CA LYS A 129 9.88 -8.67 -8.38
C LYS A 129 10.05 -9.95 -9.19
N HIS A 130 8.93 -10.54 -9.63
CA HIS A 130 8.94 -11.79 -10.37
C HIS A 130 9.07 -11.62 -11.90
N ASN A 131 9.01 -10.38 -12.40
CA ASN A 131 8.96 -10.06 -13.83
C ASN A 131 7.94 -10.93 -14.58
N CYS A 132 6.74 -11.07 -13.99
CA CYS A 132 5.73 -12.00 -14.45
C CYS A 132 4.34 -11.35 -14.45
N THR A 133 3.55 -11.69 -15.46
CA THR A 133 2.12 -11.37 -15.54
C THR A 133 1.34 -12.67 -15.70
N VAL A 134 0.29 -12.82 -14.89
CA VAL A 134 -0.58 -14.01 -14.84
C VAL A 134 -2.05 -13.61 -14.82
N ASN A 135 -2.92 -14.49 -15.30
CA ASN A 135 -4.37 -14.28 -15.23
C ASN A 135 -4.94 -14.88 -13.95
N ARG A 136 -5.79 -14.13 -13.26
CA ARG A 136 -6.50 -14.57 -12.05
C ARG A 136 -7.95 -14.16 -12.14
N ARG A 137 -8.87 -15.04 -11.75
CA ARG A 137 -10.28 -14.65 -11.50
C ARG A 137 -10.49 -14.35 -10.02
N TYR A 138 -11.58 -13.67 -9.70
CA TYR A 138 -11.93 -13.36 -8.30
C TYR A 138 -11.94 -14.61 -7.38
N ASN A 139 -12.45 -15.75 -7.85
CA ASN A 139 -12.46 -16.98 -7.04
C ASN A 139 -11.05 -17.55 -6.79
N ASP A 140 -10.05 -17.23 -7.62
CA ASP A 140 -8.66 -17.60 -7.33
C ASP A 140 -8.12 -16.76 -6.19
N PHE A 141 -8.47 -15.46 -6.12
CA PHE A 141 -8.14 -14.61 -4.97
C PHE A 141 -8.80 -15.11 -3.69
N VAL A 142 -10.06 -15.58 -3.75
CA VAL A 142 -10.74 -16.19 -2.60
C VAL A 142 -9.97 -17.41 -2.11
N ALA A 143 -9.63 -18.34 -3.01
CA ALA A 143 -8.83 -19.52 -2.65
C ALA A 143 -7.46 -19.14 -2.06
N PHE A 144 -6.81 -18.12 -2.61
CA PHE A 144 -5.54 -17.61 -2.12
C PHE A 144 -5.66 -16.99 -0.73
N HIS A 145 -6.68 -16.17 -0.48
CA HIS A 145 -6.96 -15.58 0.83
C HIS A 145 -7.25 -16.66 1.89
N ASP A 146 -8.07 -17.66 1.57
CA ASP A 146 -8.32 -18.80 2.46
C ASP A 146 -7.01 -19.49 2.86
N MET A 147 -6.11 -19.70 1.88
CA MET A 147 -4.83 -20.35 2.13
C MET A 147 -3.88 -19.47 2.96
N LEU A 148 -3.89 -18.16 2.75
CA LEU A 148 -3.12 -17.22 3.57
C LEU A 148 -3.59 -17.24 5.03
N LEU A 149 -4.90 -17.22 5.28
CA LEU A 149 -5.43 -17.29 6.64
C LEU A 149 -5.09 -18.61 7.33
N ALA A 150 -5.14 -19.73 6.61
CA ALA A 150 -4.77 -21.03 7.15
C ALA A 150 -3.27 -21.12 7.48
N ARG A 151 -2.41 -20.56 6.62
CA ARG A 151 -0.95 -20.57 6.80
C ARG A 151 -0.47 -19.56 7.84
N PHE A 152 -1.10 -18.39 7.92
CA PHE A 152 -0.64 -17.23 8.69
C PHE A 152 -1.73 -16.64 9.59
N PRO A 153 -2.24 -17.41 10.58
CA PRO A 153 -3.32 -16.96 11.44
C PRO A 153 -2.95 -15.73 12.30
N TYR A 154 -1.66 -15.49 12.53
CA TYR A 154 -1.14 -14.43 13.39
C TYR A 154 -0.59 -13.22 12.62
N ARG A 155 -0.86 -13.11 11.31
CA ARG A 155 -0.38 -12.01 10.43
C ARG A 155 -1.50 -11.10 9.96
N LEU A 156 -1.12 -9.93 9.42
CA LEU A 156 -2.03 -9.02 8.74
C LEU A 156 -2.39 -9.57 7.35
N ILE A 157 -3.55 -10.23 7.26
CA ILE A 157 -4.15 -10.66 6.00
C ILE A 157 -5.28 -9.67 5.65
N PRO A 158 -5.19 -8.95 4.51
CA PRO A 158 -6.23 -8.00 4.12
C PRO A 158 -7.50 -8.68 3.64
N THR A 159 -8.62 -8.01 3.80
CA THR A 159 -9.92 -8.53 3.36
C THR A 159 -10.07 -8.43 1.85
N LEU A 160 -10.84 -9.36 1.29
CA LEU A 160 -11.26 -9.29 -0.11
C LEU A 160 -12.52 -8.43 -0.26
N PRO A 161 -12.69 -7.74 -1.39
CA PRO A 161 -13.96 -7.09 -1.71
C PRO A 161 -15.09 -8.12 -1.80
N PRO A 162 -16.36 -7.75 -1.54
CA PRO A 162 -17.46 -8.69 -1.42
C PRO A 162 -17.75 -9.46 -2.72
N LYS A 163 -18.23 -10.71 -2.54
CA LYS A 163 -18.77 -11.52 -3.62
C LYS A 163 -20.16 -10.98 -3.97
N LYS A 164 -20.34 -10.52 -5.21
CA LYS A 164 -21.64 -10.04 -5.70
C LYS A 164 -22.45 -11.22 -6.22
N LEU A 165 -23.73 -11.27 -5.86
CA LEU A 165 -24.61 -12.36 -6.22
C LEU A 165 -25.26 -12.18 -7.61
N MET A 166 -25.49 -10.94 -8.10
CA MET A 166 -25.99 -10.67 -9.47
C MET A 166 -25.60 -9.28 -10.01
N GLY A 167 -25.52 -9.13 -11.35
CA GLY A 167 -25.48 -7.84 -12.07
C GLY A 167 -24.34 -6.89 -11.68
N ALA A 168 -23.09 -7.24 -12.00
CA ALA A 168 -21.95 -6.37 -11.74
C ALA A 168 -21.95 -5.15 -12.69
N SER A 169 -22.21 -3.96 -12.15
CA SER A 169 -22.06 -2.71 -12.91
C SER A 169 -20.58 -2.44 -13.19
N LYS A 170 -20.28 -1.57 -14.17
CA LYS A 170 -18.89 -1.20 -14.50
C LYS A 170 -18.17 -0.60 -13.29
N GLU A 171 -18.86 0.20 -12.50
CA GLU A 171 -18.36 0.83 -11.27
C GLU A 171 -18.00 -0.23 -10.23
N PHE A 172 -18.85 -1.27 -10.10
CA PHE A 172 -18.57 -2.38 -9.19
C PHE A 172 -17.33 -3.18 -9.61
N ILE A 173 -17.17 -3.44 -10.91
CA ILE A 173 -16.02 -4.18 -11.44
C ILE A 173 -14.72 -3.39 -11.20
N GLU A 174 -14.75 -2.08 -11.45
CA GLU A 174 -13.61 -1.19 -11.22
C GLU A 174 -13.28 -1.06 -9.72
N ALA A 175 -14.29 -0.88 -8.85
CA ALA A 175 -14.09 -0.84 -7.40
C ALA A 175 -13.46 -2.15 -6.88
N ARG A 176 -13.94 -3.30 -7.37
CA ARG A 176 -13.36 -4.61 -7.06
C ARG A 176 -11.90 -4.70 -7.53
N LYS A 177 -11.60 -4.28 -8.76
CA LYS A 177 -10.23 -4.27 -9.31
C LYS A 177 -9.27 -3.50 -8.39
N ARG A 178 -9.67 -2.30 -7.98
CA ARG A 178 -8.88 -1.45 -7.05
C ARG A 178 -8.67 -2.14 -5.69
N SER A 179 -9.73 -2.71 -5.10
CA SER A 179 -9.60 -3.49 -3.86
C SER A 179 -8.69 -4.71 -4.01
N LEU A 180 -8.75 -5.45 -5.12
CA LEU A 180 -7.84 -6.57 -5.38
C LEU A 180 -6.39 -6.12 -5.53
N LYS A 181 -6.15 -4.96 -6.17
CA LYS A 181 -4.83 -4.34 -6.25
C LYS A 181 -4.28 -3.98 -4.88
N ARG A 182 -5.08 -3.35 -4.01
CA ARG A 182 -4.67 -2.99 -2.64
C ARG A 182 -4.43 -4.22 -1.78
N PHE A 183 -5.34 -5.21 -1.82
CA PHE A 183 -5.17 -6.50 -1.18
C PHE A 183 -3.81 -7.11 -1.53
N LEU A 184 -3.52 -7.26 -2.82
CA LEU A 184 -2.28 -7.88 -3.26
C LEU A 184 -1.06 -7.02 -2.92
N THR A 185 -1.17 -5.69 -3.01
CA THR A 185 -0.11 -4.75 -2.62
C THR A 185 0.30 -4.95 -1.17
N LEU A 186 -0.66 -5.07 -0.24
CA LEU A 186 -0.36 -5.31 1.17
C LEU A 186 0.28 -6.70 1.39
N VAL A 187 -0.19 -7.74 0.69
CA VAL A 187 0.37 -9.09 0.79
C VAL A 187 1.82 -9.13 0.31
N VAL A 188 2.14 -8.57 -0.87
CA VAL A 188 3.49 -8.62 -1.43
C VAL A 188 4.49 -7.67 -0.74
N ARG A 189 4.00 -6.68 0.00
CA ARG A 189 4.82 -5.79 0.83
C ARG A 189 4.94 -6.26 2.28
N HIS A 190 4.33 -7.38 2.64
CA HIS A 190 4.48 -7.95 3.97
C HIS A 190 5.76 -8.81 4.02
N PRO A 191 6.73 -8.52 4.93
CA PRO A 191 8.05 -9.18 4.94
C PRO A 191 8.04 -10.70 5.08
N ILE A 192 7.07 -11.27 5.80
CA ILE A 192 6.89 -12.73 5.92
C ILE A 192 6.12 -13.31 4.73
N LEU A 193 4.98 -12.74 4.35
CA LEU A 193 4.11 -13.33 3.32
C LEU A 193 4.78 -13.34 1.94
N CYS A 194 5.50 -12.27 1.57
CA CYS A 194 6.03 -12.09 0.23
C CYS A 194 7.14 -13.08 -0.18
N GLU A 195 7.66 -13.85 0.77
CA GLU A 195 8.64 -14.92 0.54
C GLU A 195 8.00 -16.31 0.52
N ASP A 196 6.74 -16.43 0.92
CA ASP A 196 6.06 -17.72 1.06
C ASP A 196 5.71 -18.36 -0.29
N ARG A 197 5.73 -19.69 -0.32
CA ARG A 197 5.48 -20.50 -1.52
C ARG A 197 4.06 -20.31 -2.06
N ILE A 198 3.08 -20.06 -1.19
CA ILE A 198 1.69 -19.82 -1.57
C ILE A 198 1.58 -18.50 -2.37
N VAL A 199 2.28 -17.44 -1.92
CA VAL A 199 2.32 -16.14 -2.62
C VAL A 199 3.08 -16.27 -3.94
N ASN A 200 4.25 -16.89 -3.93
CA ASN A 200 5.03 -17.13 -5.15
C ASN A 200 4.23 -17.92 -6.21
N PHE A 201 3.52 -18.97 -5.79
CA PHE A 201 2.64 -19.73 -6.67
C PHE A 201 1.56 -18.84 -7.28
N PHE A 202 0.86 -18.06 -6.44
CA PHE A 202 -0.20 -17.17 -6.89
C PHE A 202 0.30 -16.07 -7.85
N LEU A 203 1.55 -15.64 -7.77
CA LEU A 203 2.10 -14.62 -8.65
C LEU A 203 2.72 -15.16 -9.95
N THR A 204 3.13 -16.43 -9.99
CA THR A 204 3.98 -16.95 -11.09
C THR A 204 3.36 -18.09 -11.90
N VAL A 205 2.44 -18.87 -11.33
CA VAL A 205 1.88 -20.03 -12.03
C VAL A 205 0.84 -19.60 -13.06
N LYS A 206 1.00 -20.07 -14.30
CA LYS A 206 0.09 -19.78 -15.43
C LYS A 206 -0.90 -20.93 -15.63
N GLY A 207 -2.02 -20.64 -16.29
CA GLY A 207 -3.05 -21.61 -16.66
C GLY A 207 -4.40 -21.37 -15.99
N SER A 208 -5.30 -22.36 -16.09
CA SER A 208 -6.64 -22.34 -15.49
C SER A 208 -6.65 -23.02 -14.11
N ASP A 209 -7.78 -22.86 -13.41
CA ASP A 209 -8.11 -23.54 -12.14
C ASP A 209 -7.06 -23.34 -11.05
N ILE A 210 -6.46 -22.14 -11.04
CA ILE A 210 -5.36 -21.78 -10.16
C ILE A 210 -5.77 -21.89 -8.69
N GLY A 211 -6.96 -21.43 -8.32
CA GLY A 211 -7.44 -21.56 -6.95
C GLY A 211 -7.54 -23.02 -6.46
N GLN A 212 -7.99 -23.94 -7.32
CA GLN A 212 -8.08 -25.36 -6.97
C GLN A 212 -6.69 -25.99 -6.87
N LYS A 213 -5.81 -25.73 -7.85
CA LYS A 213 -4.42 -26.21 -7.84
C LYS A 213 -3.65 -25.73 -6.60
N LEU A 214 -3.85 -24.48 -6.21
CA LEU A 214 -3.25 -23.93 -5.00
C LEU A 214 -3.72 -24.70 -3.75
N LYS A 215 -5.03 -24.93 -3.61
CA LYS A 215 -5.59 -25.70 -2.49
C LYS A 215 -5.05 -27.13 -2.49
N ASP A 216 -5.05 -27.82 -3.62
CA ASP A 216 -4.59 -29.21 -3.70
C ASP A 216 -3.11 -29.36 -3.34
N GLN A 217 -2.27 -28.42 -3.77
CA GLN A 217 -0.83 -28.45 -3.49
C GLN A 217 -0.49 -28.13 -2.02
N TYR A 218 -1.26 -27.23 -1.38
CA TYR A 218 -0.89 -26.67 -0.07
C TYR A 218 -1.90 -26.93 1.06
N LYS A 219 -2.97 -27.70 0.86
CA LYS A 219 -4.00 -28.00 1.88
C LYS A 219 -3.45 -28.59 3.19
N SER A 220 -2.36 -29.35 3.12
CA SER A 220 -1.74 -30.01 4.27
C SER A 220 -0.54 -29.24 4.81
N MET A 221 -0.31 -28.01 4.32
CA MET A 221 0.76 -27.18 4.82
C MET A 221 0.44 -26.74 6.25
N PRO A 222 1.33 -27.01 7.22
CA PRO A 222 1.11 -26.56 8.60
C PRO A 222 1.13 -25.02 8.70
N ASP A 223 0.54 -24.49 9.77
CA ASP A 223 0.56 -23.05 10.06
C ASP A 223 1.99 -22.56 10.43
N GLU A 224 2.17 -21.24 10.44
CA GLU A 224 3.48 -20.64 10.71
C GLU A 224 4.04 -20.99 12.09
N PHE A 225 3.21 -21.20 13.11
CA PHE A 225 3.67 -21.58 14.45
C PHE A 225 4.33 -22.94 14.43
N MET A 226 3.73 -23.92 13.75
CA MET A 226 4.26 -25.28 13.65
C MET A 226 5.58 -25.36 12.87
N THR A 227 5.90 -24.34 12.07
CA THR A 227 7.12 -24.32 11.23
C THR A 227 8.19 -23.32 11.68
N SER A 228 7.85 -22.42 12.59
CA SER A 228 8.74 -21.31 12.95
C SER A 228 9.79 -21.74 13.96
N PRO A 229 11.09 -21.46 13.73
CA PRO A 229 12.13 -21.72 14.73
C PRO A 229 11.99 -20.83 15.97
N LEU A 230 11.20 -19.75 15.91
CA LEU A 230 10.93 -18.87 17.03
C LEU A 230 9.81 -19.39 17.94
N ALA A 231 8.99 -20.34 17.47
CA ALA A 231 7.85 -20.85 18.24
C ALA A 231 8.26 -21.48 19.57
N SER A 232 9.37 -22.22 19.60
CA SER A 232 9.89 -22.85 20.83
C SER A 232 10.47 -21.83 21.82
N LYS A 233 10.83 -20.62 21.37
CA LYS A 233 11.38 -19.54 22.20
C LYS A 233 10.37 -18.42 22.44
N ALA A 234 9.11 -18.59 22.03
CA ALA A 234 8.14 -17.51 21.99
C ALA A 234 7.95 -16.82 23.35
N LYS A 235 8.00 -17.59 24.45
CA LYS A 235 7.90 -17.04 25.82
C LYS A 235 9.01 -16.04 26.16
N GLU A 236 10.24 -16.28 25.69
CA GLU A 236 11.40 -15.39 25.92
C GLU A 236 11.29 -14.12 25.07
N LEU A 237 10.58 -14.19 23.95
CA LEU A 237 10.41 -13.10 23.01
C LEU A 237 9.34 -12.10 23.43
N VAL A 238 8.45 -12.46 24.37
CA VAL A 238 7.31 -11.63 24.78
C VAL A 238 7.63 -10.88 26.08
N PRO A 239 7.80 -9.54 26.04
CA PRO A 239 7.98 -8.72 27.24
C PRO A 239 6.82 -8.87 28.25
N MET A 240 7.11 -8.66 29.54
CA MET A 240 6.11 -8.76 30.62
C MET A 240 4.96 -7.76 30.48
N ASP A 241 5.22 -6.60 29.89
CA ASP A 241 4.25 -5.52 29.66
C ASP A 241 3.52 -5.65 28.31
N THR A 242 3.75 -6.71 27.54
CA THR A 242 3.20 -6.88 26.17
C THR A 242 1.69 -6.71 26.13
N GLN A 243 0.96 -7.21 27.13
CA GLN A 243 -0.50 -7.08 27.16
C GLN A 243 -0.94 -5.62 27.28
N ALA A 244 -0.30 -4.83 28.15
CA ALA A 244 -0.62 -3.41 28.32
C ALA A 244 -0.23 -2.60 27.09
N SER A 245 0.95 -2.90 26.53
CA SER A 245 1.44 -2.31 25.28
C SER A 245 0.51 -2.62 24.10
N PHE A 246 0.06 -3.87 23.97
CA PHE A 246 -0.93 -4.28 22.96
C PHE A 246 -2.23 -3.48 23.09
N GLN A 247 -2.81 -3.39 24.29
CA GLN A 247 -4.06 -2.66 24.50
C GLN A 247 -3.92 -1.18 24.14
N THR A 248 -2.80 -0.56 24.51
CA THR A 248 -2.50 0.84 24.19
C THR A 248 -2.37 1.04 22.67
N SER A 249 -1.57 0.23 22.00
CA SER A 249 -1.38 0.29 20.55
C SER A 249 -2.69 0.04 19.78
N ARG A 250 -3.53 -0.87 20.28
CA ARG A 250 -4.84 -1.14 19.68
C ARG A 250 -5.75 0.07 19.69
N LEU A 251 -5.87 0.75 20.83
CA LEU A 251 -6.68 1.97 20.94
C LEU A 251 -6.12 3.10 20.07
N GLN A 252 -4.80 3.24 20.01
CA GLN A 252 -4.15 4.22 19.15
C GLN A 252 -4.46 3.96 17.67
N ILE A 253 -4.23 2.75 17.17
CA ILE A 253 -4.49 2.40 15.76
C ILE A 253 -5.98 2.54 15.44
N GLN A 254 -6.88 2.20 16.37
CA GLN A 254 -8.32 2.42 16.19
C GLN A 254 -8.67 3.91 16.05
N ALA A 255 -8.10 4.79 16.89
CA ALA A 255 -8.32 6.23 16.79
C ALA A 255 -7.80 6.81 15.47
N ILE A 256 -6.63 6.33 15.01
CA ILE A 256 -6.08 6.69 13.70
C ILE A 256 -6.99 6.21 12.58
N HIS A 257 -7.42 4.94 12.60
CA HIS A 257 -8.34 4.36 11.60
C HIS A 257 -9.61 5.21 11.46
N ASN A 258 -10.29 5.50 12.57
CA ASN A 258 -11.53 6.30 12.57
C ASN A 258 -11.33 7.71 12.01
N SER A 259 -10.15 8.30 12.23
CA SER A 259 -9.82 9.63 11.69
C SER A 259 -9.52 9.56 10.19
N VAL A 260 -8.78 8.53 9.76
CA VAL A 260 -8.44 8.29 8.36
C VAL A 260 -9.68 7.93 7.52
N GLU A 261 -10.66 7.24 8.11
CA GLU A 261 -11.95 6.98 7.47
C GLU A 261 -12.67 8.29 7.13
N LYS A 262 -12.75 9.23 8.09
CA LYS A 262 -13.32 10.56 7.84
C LYS A 262 -12.53 11.36 6.80
N LEU A 263 -11.19 11.24 6.79
CA LEU A 263 -10.35 11.87 5.77
C LEU A 263 -10.62 11.28 4.38
N LYS A 264 -10.84 9.95 4.28
CA LYS A 264 -11.21 9.27 3.04
C LYS A 264 -12.54 9.79 2.51
N ASP A 265 -13.54 9.95 3.37
CA ASP A 265 -14.84 10.51 2.97
C ASP A 265 -14.71 11.92 2.39
N VAL A 266 -13.85 12.76 2.99
CA VAL A 266 -13.55 14.11 2.48
C VAL A 266 -12.87 14.03 1.12
N ALA A 267 -11.85 13.18 0.96
CA ALA A 267 -11.11 12.99 -0.28
C ALA A 267 -12.01 12.47 -1.42
N ASP A 268 -12.97 11.60 -1.12
CA ASP A 268 -13.96 11.11 -2.09
C ASP A 268 -14.88 12.24 -2.56
N ARG A 269 -15.32 13.11 -1.63
CA ARG A 269 -16.10 14.30 -2.01
C ARG A 269 -15.29 15.29 -2.83
N MET A 270 -14.00 15.44 -2.56
CA MET A 270 -13.10 16.25 -3.40
C MET A 270 -13.04 15.68 -4.83
N THR A 271 -12.79 14.37 -4.93
CA THR A 271 -12.72 13.65 -6.20
C THR A 271 -14.02 13.80 -6.99
N ALA A 272 -15.17 13.64 -6.33
CA ALA A 272 -16.48 13.84 -6.93
C ALA A 272 -16.70 15.29 -7.41
N ARG A 273 -16.22 16.29 -6.68
CA ARG A 273 -16.29 17.70 -7.11
C ARG A 273 -15.45 17.96 -8.36
N ALA A 274 -14.24 17.39 -8.46
CA ALA A 274 -13.41 17.53 -9.66
C ALA A 274 -14.10 16.93 -10.90
N LEU A 275 -14.75 15.77 -10.74
CA LEU A 275 -15.57 15.17 -11.80
C LEU A 275 -16.80 16.00 -12.14
N GLY A 276 -17.48 16.55 -11.13
CA GLY A 276 -18.62 17.46 -11.29
C GLY A 276 -18.24 18.69 -12.10
N PHE A 277 -17.15 19.37 -11.72
CA PHE A 277 -16.61 20.52 -12.45
C PHE A 277 -16.35 20.19 -13.94
N SER A 278 -15.70 19.05 -14.23
CA SER A 278 -15.49 18.61 -15.61
C SER A 278 -16.81 18.45 -16.38
N SER A 279 -17.80 17.83 -15.75
CA SER A 279 -19.12 17.57 -16.35
C SER A 279 -19.90 18.86 -16.60
N ASP A 280 -19.85 19.79 -15.64
CA ASP A 280 -20.52 21.08 -15.73
C ASP A 280 -19.95 21.94 -16.85
N MET A 281 -18.62 22.01 -16.99
CA MET A 281 -17.97 22.76 -18.06
C MET A 281 -18.28 22.18 -19.44
N LEU A 282 -18.39 20.85 -19.56
CA LEU A 282 -18.84 20.21 -20.79
C LEU A 282 -20.29 20.54 -21.10
N GLN A 283 -21.16 20.55 -20.09
CA GLN A 283 -22.55 20.93 -20.28
C GLN A 283 -22.67 22.39 -20.73
N PHE A 284 -21.90 23.29 -20.12
CA PHE A 284 -21.86 24.70 -20.52
C PHE A 284 -21.46 24.88 -21.99
N ALA A 285 -20.43 24.14 -22.44
CA ALA A 285 -20.01 24.15 -23.85
C ALA A 285 -21.11 23.66 -24.80
N LYS A 286 -21.88 22.63 -24.41
CA LYS A 286 -23.02 22.12 -25.19
C LYS A 286 -24.12 23.18 -25.31
N GLU A 287 -24.46 23.86 -24.22
CA GLU A 287 -25.50 24.90 -24.26
C GLU A 287 -25.06 26.11 -25.10
N LEU A 288 -23.80 26.55 -24.99
CA LEU A 288 -23.26 27.61 -25.87
C LEU A 288 -23.33 27.21 -27.36
N THR A 289 -23.06 25.93 -27.67
CA THR A 289 -23.20 25.39 -29.02
C THR A 289 -24.67 25.40 -29.47
N ALA A 290 -25.60 25.03 -28.59
CA ALA A 290 -27.03 25.08 -28.89
C ALA A 290 -27.52 26.51 -29.16
N LEU A 291 -27.08 27.48 -28.34
CA LEU A 291 -27.38 28.90 -28.53
C LEU A 291 -26.78 29.45 -29.85
N THR A 292 -25.56 29.04 -30.18
CA THR A 292 -24.91 29.38 -31.45
C THR A 292 -25.73 28.87 -32.65
N ASN A 293 -26.26 27.66 -32.54
CA ASN A 293 -27.02 26.98 -33.59
C ASN A 293 -28.54 27.25 -33.56
N GLU A 294 -29.00 28.18 -32.73
CA GLU A 294 -30.40 28.59 -32.67
C GLU A 294 -30.87 29.05 -34.08
N SER A 295 -31.94 28.44 -34.60
CA SER A 295 -32.28 28.53 -36.03
C SER A 295 -33.31 29.61 -36.37
N HIS A 296 -33.97 30.22 -35.40
CA HIS A 296 -35.02 31.18 -35.66
C HIS A 296 -34.43 32.54 -36.06
N PRO A 297 -34.97 33.20 -37.10
CA PRO A 297 -34.50 34.52 -37.48
C PRO A 297 -34.91 35.56 -36.42
N THR A 298 -33.99 36.45 -36.06
CA THR A 298 -34.31 37.61 -35.24
C THR A 298 -35.14 38.60 -36.06
N THR A 299 -36.38 38.86 -35.63
CA THR A 299 -37.28 39.76 -36.35
C THR A 299 -37.06 41.23 -35.94
N VAL A 300 -37.36 42.17 -36.84
CA VAL A 300 -37.34 43.61 -36.54
C VAL A 300 -38.36 43.95 -35.44
N TRP A 301 -39.52 43.29 -35.45
CA TRP A 301 -40.55 43.46 -34.42
C TRP A 301 -40.04 43.08 -33.02
N ALA A 302 -39.28 42.00 -32.90
CA ALA A 302 -38.73 41.56 -31.60
C ALA A 302 -37.50 42.35 -31.15
N SER A 303 -36.65 42.79 -32.08
CA SER A 303 -35.34 43.38 -31.75
C SER A 303 -35.25 44.90 -31.89
N GLY A 304 -36.18 45.56 -32.60
CA GLY A 304 -36.08 46.99 -32.88
C GLY A 304 -34.80 47.37 -33.64
N SER A 305 -34.26 46.46 -34.47
CA SER A 305 -32.96 46.58 -35.15
C SER A 305 -31.72 46.41 -34.24
N ASN A 306 -31.88 45.96 -32.99
CA ASN A 306 -30.76 45.63 -32.11
C ASN A 306 -30.10 44.29 -32.50
N ASN A 307 -28.81 44.34 -32.90
CA ASN A 307 -28.04 43.16 -33.31
C ASN A 307 -27.25 42.46 -32.18
N THR A 308 -27.57 42.73 -30.91
CA THR A 308 -26.85 42.13 -29.76
C THR A 308 -26.83 40.61 -29.83
N TRP A 309 -27.95 39.98 -30.18
CA TRP A 309 -28.04 38.52 -30.28
C TRP A 309 -27.15 37.94 -31.37
N GLY A 310 -27.10 38.56 -32.56
CA GLY A 310 -26.21 38.14 -33.65
C GLY A 310 -24.73 38.22 -33.26
N ASN A 311 -24.33 39.30 -32.59
CA ASN A 311 -22.97 39.47 -32.08
C ASN A 311 -22.63 38.42 -31.00
N LEU A 312 -23.57 38.12 -30.10
CA LEU A 312 -23.41 37.08 -29.07
C LEU A 312 -23.27 35.69 -29.70
N LYS A 313 -24.10 35.32 -30.68
CA LYS A 313 -23.99 34.03 -31.39
C LYS A 313 -22.62 33.83 -32.03
N HIS A 314 -22.11 34.86 -32.72
CA HIS A 314 -20.76 34.81 -33.30
C HIS A 314 -19.70 34.59 -32.22
N SER A 315 -19.82 35.31 -31.11
CA SER A 315 -18.87 35.25 -30.01
C SER A 315 -18.90 33.91 -29.26
N PHE A 316 -20.08 33.32 -29.07
CA PHE A 316 -20.26 31.99 -28.46
C PHE A 316 -19.47 30.92 -29.20
N THR A 317 -19.38 31.01 -30.52
CA THR A 317 -18.53 30.12 -31.34
C THR A 317 -17.07 30.20 -30.92
N GLY A 318 -16.56 31.41 -30.64
CA GLY A 318 -15.17 31.64 -30.23
C GLY A 318 -14.86 31.20 -28.81
N ILE A 319 -15.80 31.32 -27.86
CA ILE A 319 -15.56 30.97 -26.45
C ILE A 319 -15.87 29.51 -26.10
N THR A 320 -16.74 28.82 -26.84
CA THR A 320 -17.13 27.41 -26.59
C THR A 320 -15.93 26.45 -26.46
N PRO A 321 -14.87 26.53 -27.29
CA PRO A 321 -13.70 25.67 -27.15
C PRO A 321 -12.99 25.79 -25.78
N TYR A 322 -13.05 26.97 -25.13
CA TYR A 322 -12.45 27.17 -23.81
C TYR A 322 -13.20 26.41 -22.72
N TYR A 323 -14.53 26.33 -22.79
CA TYR A 323 -15.33 25.51 -21.86
C TYR A 323 -15.09 24.01 -22.06
N THR A 324 -14.88 23.57 -23.32
CA THR A 324 -14.44 22.20 -23.61
C THR A 324 -13.05 21.92 -23.02
N LYS A 325 -12.11 22.85 -23.20
CA LYS A 325 -10.76 22.78 -22.60
C LYS A 325 -10.80 22.75 -21.07
N LEU A 326 -11.66 23.55 -20.44
CA LEU A 326 -11.91 23.53 -18.98
C LEU A 326 -12.43 22.16 -18.52
N SER A 327 -13.35 21.56 -19.26
CA SER A 327 -13.85 20.21 -18.98
C SER A 327 -12.73 19.17 -19.02
N GLU A 328 -11.87 19.22 -20.05
CA GLU A 328 -10.73 18.32 -20.19
C GLU A 328 -9.73 18.49 -19.04
N ARG A 329 -9.40 19.73 -18.65
CA ARG A 329 -8.56 20.00 -17.46
C ARG A 329 -9.19 19.46 -16.19
N GLY A 330 -10.50 19.65 -16.02
CA GLY A 330 -11.27 19.06 -14.93
C GLY A 330 -11.17 17.53 -14.89
N ALA A 331 -11.26 16.86 -16.04
CA ALA A 331 -11.16 15.40 -16.14
C ALA A 331 -9.75 14.89 -15.77
N VAL A 332 -8.70 15.61 -16.17
CA VAL A 332 -7.31 15.30 -15.77
C VAL A 332 -7.13 15.50 -14.28
N TRP A 333 -7.67 16.59 -13.72
CA TRP A 333 -7.65 16.84 -12.28
C TRP A 333 -8.37 15.74 -11.50
N PHE A 334 -9.58 15.35 -11.91
CA PHE A 334 -10.31 14.22 -11.35
C PHE A 334 -9.46 12.94 -11.32
N LYS A 335 -8.82 12.56 -12.44
CA LYS A 335 -7.98 11.35 -12.50
C LYS A 335 -6.81 11.38 -11.51
N ARG A 336 -6.19 12.55 -11.30
CA ARG A 336 -5.12 12.73 -10.30
C ARG A 336 -5.65 12.55 -8.88
N GLU A 337 -6.86 13.03 -8.58
CA GLU A 337 -7.47 12.84 -7.26
C GLU A 337 -7.90 11.39 -7.02
N ASP A 338 -8.57 10.78 -8.01
CA ASP A 338 -9.12 9.42 -7.96
C ASP A 338 -8.04 8.37 -7.72
N THR A 339 -6.86 8.53 -8.35
CA THR A 339 -5.70 7.64 -8.16
C THR A 339 -4.68 8.13 -7.12
N GLY A 340 -4.95 9.29 -6.51
CA GLY A 340 -4.04 9.99 -5.61
C GLY A 340 -4.38 9.76 -4.15
N ALA A 341 -4.72 10.85 -3.44
CA ALA A 341 -4.95 10.83 -2.01
C ALA A 341 -6.02 9.81 -1.58
N ALA A 342 -7.13 9.70 -2.34
CA ALA A 342 -8.22 8.78 -2.03
C ALA A 342 -7.76 7.31 -2.04
N GLU A 343 -7.02 6.88 -3.05
CA GLU A 343 -6.56 5.49 -3.17
C GLU A 343 -5.54 5.12 -2.07
N TYR A 344 -4.67 6.05 -1.68
CA TYR A 344 -3.69 5.82 -0.60
C TYR A 344 -4.35 5.79 0.79
N LEU A 345 -5.37 6.61 1.02
CA LEU A 345 -6.20 6.53 2.21
C LEU A 345 -6.93 5.17 2.27
N ALA A 346 -7.47 4.68 1.15
CA ALA A 346 -8.07 3.35 1.08
C ALA A 346 -7.07 2.23 1.41
N LEU A 347 -5.85 2.32 0.90
CA LEU A 347 -4.78 1.34 1.21
C LEU A 347 -4.45 1.30 2.69
N PHE A 348 -4.38 2.48 3.35
CA PHE A 348 -4.12 2.56 4.77
C PHE A 348 -5.31 2.04 5.61
N LEU A 349 -6.55 2.27 5.16
CA LEU A 349 -7.75 1.70 5.79
C LEU A 349 -7.79 0.17 5.67
N ASP A 350 -7.42 -0.40 4.53
CA ASP A 350 -7.35 -1.85 4.35
C ASP A 350 -6.29 -2.46 5.31
N LEU A 351 -5.12 -1.82 5.46
CA LEU A 351 -4.09 -2.22 6.41
C LEU A 351 -4.58 -2.20 7.86
N THR A 352 -5.17 -1.08 8.29
CA THR A 352 -5.65 -0.92 9.68
C THR A 352 -6.88 -1.78 9.99
N SER A 353 -7.73 -2.06 8.98
CA SER A 353 -8.80 -3.05 9.10
C SER A 353 -8.24 -4.46 9.30
N SER A 354 -7.19 -4.83 8.55
CA SER A 354 -6.49 -6.11 8.72
C SER A 354 -5.92 -6.26 10.14
N TYR A 355 -5.45 -5.16 10.73
CA TYR A 355 -4.96 -5.13 12.10
C TYR A 355 -6.07 -5.35 13.12
N ARG A 356 -7.22 -4.71 12.94
CA ARG A 356 -8.41 -4.98 13.76
C ARG A 356 -8.78 -6.47 13.72
N GLU A 357 -8.84 -7.06 12.53
CA GLU A 357 -9.16 -8.48 12.38
C GLU A 357 -8.13 -9.41 13.02
N LEU A 358 -6.84 -9.08 12.93
CA LEU A 358 -5.78 -9.81 13.62
C LEU A 358 -5.95 -9.75 15.14
N CYS A 359 -6.26 -8.58 15.69
CA CYS A 359 -6.55 -8.42 17.12
C CYS A 359 -7.72 -9.32 17.53
N GLU A 360 -8.78 -9.38 16.72
CA GLU A 360 -9.93 -10.23 16.97
C GLU A 360 -9.60 -11.72 16.90
N ARG A 361 -8.78 -12.16 15.91
CA ARG A 361 -8.30 -13.54 15.82
C ARG A 361 -7.49 -13.96 17.04
N HIS A 362 -6.65 -13.05 17.56
CA HIS A 362 -5.89 -13.30 18.77
C HIS A 362 -6.81 -13.42 20.00
N GLU A 363 -7.67 -12.44 20.25
CA GLU A 363 -8.48 -12.39 21.48
C GLU A 363 -9.60 -13.44 21.50
N LYS A 364 -10.33 -13.60 20.39
CA LYS A 364 -11.49 -14.51 20.30
C LYS A 364 -11.10 -15.94 19.92
N GLY A 365 -9.91 -16.15 19.37
CA GLY A 365 -9.35 -17.46 19.05
C GLY A 365 -8.32 -17.87 20.08
N VAL A 366 -7.06 -17.52 19.84
CA VAL A 366 -5.89 -18.04 20.60
C VAL A 366 -6.01 -17.83 22.11
N LEU A 367 -6.28 -16.61 22.55
CA LEU A 367 -6.35 -16.28 23.98
C LEU A 367 -7.54 -16.98 24.65
N LYS A 368 -8.70 -16.99 23.98
CA LYS A 368 -9.91 -17.66 24.46
C LYS A 368 -9.71 -19.17 24.56
N ASP A 369 -9.08 -19.80 23.58
CA ASP A 369 -8.81 -21.24 23.57
C ASP A 369 -7.82 -21.65 24.67
N HIS A 370 -6.81 -20.81 24.93
CA HIS A 370 -5.92 -20.99 26.06
C HIS A 370 -6.66 -20.87 27.41
N GLN A 371 -7.50 -19.85 27.59
CA GLN A 371 -8.34 -19.70 28.78
C GLN A 371 -9.31 -20.87 28.96
N HIS A 372 -9.92 -21.36 27.89
CA HIS A 372 -10.81 -22.51 27.91
C HIS A 372 -10.08 -23.80 28.34
N SER A 373 -8.86 -24.00 27.84
CA SER A 373 -8.01 -25.14 28.21
C SER A 373 -7.66 -25.13 29.71
N LEU A 374 -7.35 -23.95 30.27
CA LEU A 374 -7.13 -23.77 31.71
C LEU A 374 -8.40 -24.07 32.54
N GLN A 375 -9.57 -23.60 32.09
CA GLN A 375 -10.85 -23.89 32.76
C GLN A 375 -11.19 -25.38 32.72
N LYS A 376 -10.96 -26.05 31.59
CA LYS A 376 -11.16 -27.50 31.44
C LYS A 376 -10.28 -28.29 32.41
N MET A 377 -9.01 -27.90 32.58
CA MET A 377 -8.12 -28.48 33.59
C MET A 377 -8.67 -28.33 35.01
N GLN A 378 -9.14 -27.14 35.38
CA GLN A 378 -9.75 -26.92 36.70
C GLN A 378 -10.96 -27.83 36.93
N GLN A 379 -11.78 -28.09 35.90
CA GLN A 379 -12.92 -29.00 35.99
C GLN A 379 -12.49 -30.46 36.14
N ILE A 380 -11.45 -30.90 35.42
CA ILE A 380 -10.92 -32.27 35.53
C ILE A 380 -10.34 -32.50 36.93
N LYS A 381 -9.52 -31.57 37.45
CA LYS A 381 -8.96 -31.65 38.82
C LYS A 381 -10.06 -31.69 39.88
N LYS A 382 -11.13 -30.89 39.74
CA LYS A 382 -12.30 -30.97 40.65
C LYS A 382 -12.98 -32.34 40.63
N ARG A 383 -13.14 -32.94 39.45
CA ARG A 383 -13.73 -34.29 39.32
C ARG A 383 -12.84 -35.36 39.92
N GLN A 384 -11.51 -35.24 39.77
CA GLN A 384 -10.54 -36.17 40.35
C GLN A 384 -10.64 -36.15 41.88
N ILE A 385 -10.61 -34.96 42.50
CA ILE A 385 -10.74 -34.80 43.96
C ILE A 385 -12.06 -35.40 44.45
N ALA A 386 -13.17 -35.19 43.72
CA ALA A 386 -14.47 -35.76 44.07
C ALA A 386 -14.52 -37.29 43.92
N ALA A 387 -13.86 -37.87 42.91
CA ALA A 387 -13.76 -39.31 42.71
C ALA A 387 -12.90 -39.98 43.80
N GLN A 388 -11.78 -39.34 44.15
CA GLN A 388 -10.90 -39.76 45.23
C GLN A 388 -11.61 -39.76 46.58
N ALA A 389 -12.39 -38.71 46.87
CA ALA A 389 -13.23 -38.64 48.08
C ALA A 389 -14.31 -39.74 48.15
N LYS A 390 -14.69 -40.31 47.00
CA LYS A 390 -15.68 -41.41 46.90
C LYS A 390 -15.04 -42.81 46.82
N GLY A 391 -13.71 -42.92 46.88
CA GLY A 391 -13.00 -44.21 46.76
C GLY A 391 -13.16 -44.88 45.40
N GLN A 392 -13.32 -44.11 44.33
CA GLN A 392 -13.49 -44.62 42.97
C GLN A 392 -12.15 -44.70 42.24
N ASP A 393 -11.26 -45.61 42.67
CA ASP A 393 -9.85 -45.65 42.22
C ASP A 393 -9.70 -45.74 40.69
N HIS A 394 -10.46 -46.60 40.02
CA HIS A 394 -10.43 -46.70 38.55
C HIS A 394 -10.85 -45.38 37.84
N ALA A 395 -11.72 -44.58 38.45
CA ALA A 395 -12.09 -43.27 37.90
C ALA A 395 -11.00 -42.21 38.15
N VAL A 396 -10.24 -42.34 39.24
CA VAL A 396 -9.08 -41.50 39.54
C VAL A 396 -7.99 -41.73 38.51
N ASP A 397 -7.63 -42.99 38.23
CA ASP A 397 -6.59 -43.34 37.24
C ASP A 397 -6.92 -42.79 35.84
N GLN A 398 -8.18 -42.90 35.40
CA GLN A 398 -8.63 -42.32 34.13
C GLN A 398 -8.54 -40.80 34.11
N LEU A 399 -8.81 -40.13 35.24
CA LEU A 399 -8.73 -38.68 35.35
C LEU A 399 -7.29 -38.20 35.40
N GLU A 400 -6.36 -38.97 35.97
CA GLU A 400 -4.92 -38.69 35.94
C GLU A 400 -4.36 -38.71 34.52
N SER A 401 -4.70 -39.72 33.72
CA SER A 401 -4.32 -39.77 32.29
C SER A 401 -4.84 -38.52 31.55
N LYS A 402 -6.08 -38.12 31.81
CA LYS A 402 -6.68 -36.91 31.21
C LYS A 402 -6.02 -35.61 31.69
N ILE A 403 -5.48 -35.57 32.91
CA ILE A 403 -4.72 -34.41 33.41
C ILE A 403 -3.42 -34.29 32.61
N VAL A 404 -2.67 -35.37 32.43
CA VAL A 404 -1.40 -35.35 31.67
C VAL A 404 -1.62 -34.90 30.22
N GLU A 405 -2.64 -35.43 29.55
CA GLU A 405 -3.04 -34.99 28.20
C GLU A 405 -3.39 -33.49 28.20
N GLN A 406 -4.19 -33.04 29.16
CA GLN A 406 -4.62 -31.64 29.24
C GLN A 406 -3.48 -30.68 29.62
N GLU A 407 -2.47 -31.12 30.39
CA GLU A 407 -1.25 -30.33 30.67
C GLU A 407 -0.44 -30.11 29.38
N THR A 408 -0.34 -31.14 28.53
CA THR A 408 0.30 -31.04 27.22
C THR A 408 -0.46 -30.05 26.32
N ASP A 409 -1.79 -30.14 26.28
CA ASP A 409 -2.63 -29.20 25.54
C ASP A 409 -2.48 -27.76 26.02
N ILE A 410 -2.47 -27.54 27.35
CA ILE A 410 -2.27 -26.21 27.93
C ILE A 410 -0.91 -25.65 27.53
N SER A 411 0.17 -26.44 27.65
CA SER A 411 1.51 -26.00 27.27
C SER A 411 1.59 -25.62 25.79
N ASN A 412 0.96 -26.41 24.91
CA ASN A 412 0.87 -26.10 23.49
C ASN A 412 0.08 -24.81 23.22
N MET A 413 -1.05 -24.60 23.89
CA MET A 413 -1.85 -23.37 23.75
C MET A 413 -1.15 -22.15 24.34
N GLU A 414 -0.43 -22.30 25.45
CA GLU A 414 0.35 -21.24 26.07
C GLU A 414 1.48 -20.78 25.13
N ASN A 415 2.22 -21.71 24.54
CA ASN A 415 3.25 -21.40 23.55
C ASN A 415 2.67 -20.74 22.29
N ARG A 416 1.52 -21.21 21.79
CA ARG A 416 0.80 -20.55 20.68
C ARG A 416 0.38 -19.14 21.05
N ASN A 417 -0.06 -18.91 22.28
CA ASN A 417 -0.43 -17.58 22.76
C ASN A 417 0.77 -16.62 22.80
N TYR A 418 1.91 -17.06 23.34
CA TYR A 418 3.14 -16.26 23.30
C TYR A 418 3.59 -15.97 21.86
N PHE A 419 3.57 -16.97 20.98
CA PHE A 419 3.96 -16.78 19.59
C PHE A 419 3.03 -15.80 18.87
N SER A 420 1.73 -15.88 19.13
CA SER A 420 0.74 -14.95 18.59
C SER A 420 0.98 -13.52 19.07
N LEU A 421 1.34 -13.31 20.34
CA LEU A 421 1.66 -11.98 20.89
C LEU A 421 2.93 -11.41 20.26
N HIS A 422 3.97 -12.23 20.09
CA HIS A 422 5.18 -11.84 19.39
C HIS A 422 4.90 -11.44 17.93
N CYS A 423 4.09 -12.21 17.21
CA CYS A 423 3.67 -11.86 15.85
C CYS A 423 2.90 -10.54 15.84
N LEU A 424 1.92 -10.38 16.74
CA LEU A 424 1.12 -9.16 16.89
C LEU A 424 2.00 -7.92 17.15
N GLN A 425 3.06 -8.04 17.95
CA GLN A 425 4.04 -6.98 18.17
C GLN A 425 4.71 -6.55 16.86
N LEU A 426 5.16 -7.52 16.04
CA LEU A 426 5.76 -7.24 14.74
C LEU A 426 4.76 -6.66 13.74
N GLU A 427 3.52 -7.16 13.74
CA GLU A 427 2.44 -6.64 12.90
C GLU A 427 2.05 -5.20 13.29
N THR A 428 2.07 -4.88 14.58
CA THR A 428 1.88 -3.51 15.08
C THR A 428 2.96 -2.58 14.53
N GLN A 429 4.23 -3.01 14.58
CA GLN A 429 5.33 -2.28 13.97
C GLN A 429 5.19 -2.15 12.45
N LEU A 430 4.59 -3.14 11.77
CA LEU A 430 4.32 -3.08 10.33
C LEU A 430 3.28 -1.99 10.00
N VAL A 431 2.25 -1.84 10.83
CA VAL A 431 1.30 -0.72 10.71
C VAL A 431 2.03 0.62 10.90
N HIS A 432 2.89 0.73 11.92
CA HIS A 432 3.68 1.95 12.17
C HIS A 432 4.65 2.27 11.03
N ALA A 433 5.33 1.28 10.45
CA ALA A 433 6.22 1.46 9.30
C ALA A 433 5.47 2.02 8.08
N ASN A 434 4.16 1.77 7.98
CA ASN A 434 3.30 2.29 6.92
C ASN A 434 2.67 3.67 7.24
N MET A 435 2.91 4.26 8.41
CA MET A 435 2.35 5.59 8.76
C MET A 435 2.83 6.70 7.81
N THR A 436 3.98 6.52 7.16
CA THR A 436 4.47 7.41 6.10
C THR A 436 3.46 7.58 4.95
N LEU A 437 2.54 6.62 4.74
CA LEU A 437 1.43 6.76 3.79
C LEU A 437 0.60 8.03 4.06
N LEU A 438 0.41 8.43 5.32
CA LEU A 438 -0.37 9.63 5.65
C LEU A 438 0.32 10.91 5.15
N ALA A 439 1.65 10.99 5.25
CA ALA A 439 2.41 12.10 4.67
C ALA A 439 2.34 12.09 3.14
N ILE A 440 2.39 10.91 2.51
CA ILE A 440 2.25 10.76 1.06
C ILE A 440 0.85 11.20 0.61
N VAL A 441 -0.21 10.86 1.34
CA VAL A 441 -1.57 11.33 1.07
C VAL A 441 -1.62 12.86 1.02
N LEU A 442 -1.05 13.53 2.03
CA LEU A 442 -1.00 14.99 2.08
C LEU A 442 -0.23 15.57 0.89
N GLN A 443 0.94 15.00 0.57
CA GLN A 443 1.73 15.42 -0.59
C GLN A 443 0.93 15.27 -1.90
N LYS A 444 0.26 14.13 -2.10
CA LYS A 444 -0.56 13.86 -3.29
C LYS A 444 -1.73 14.82 -3.39
N MET A 445 -2.39 15.12 -2.26
CA MET A 445 -3.48 16.09 -2.20
C MET A 445 -3.00 17.48 -2.61
N VAL A 446 -1.97 18.02 -1.95
CA VAL A 446 -1.42 19.35 -2.24
C VAL A 446 -0.96 19.45 -3.69
N THR A 447 -0.23 18.45 -4.19
CA THR A 447 0.25 18.43 -5.58
C THR A 447 -0.92 18.45 -6.57
N SER A 448 -1.98 17.67 -6.31
CA SER A 448 -3.16 17.63 -7.18
C SER A 448 -3.91 18.96 -7.19
N GLN A 449 -4.12 19.57 -6.02
CA GLN A 449 -4.81 20.86 -5.89
C GLN A 449 -4.05 21.99 -6.60
N ILE A 450 -2.73 22.10 -6.38
CA ILE A 450 -1.90 23.11 -7.03
C ILE A 450 -1.97 22.97 -8.55
N ALA A 451 -1.77 21.75 -9.06
CA ALA A 451 -1.80 21.49 -10.50
C ALA A 451 -3.19 21.77 -11.10
N GLY A 452 -4.25 21.28 -10.46
CA GLY A 452 -5.64 21.48 -10.91
C GLY A 452 -6.02 22.96 -10.97
N HIS A 453 -5.76 23.71 -9.90
CA HIS A 453 -6.06 25.15 -9.87
C HIS A 453 -5.25 25.93 -10.88
N LYS A 454 -3.96 25.63 -11.06
CA LYS A 454 -3.12 26.29 -12.06
C LYS A 454 -3.63 26.05 -13.49
N GLU A 455 -3.92 24.80 -13.84
CA GLU A 455 -4.40 24.42 -15.17
C GLU A 455 -5.76 25.07 -15.49
N VAL A 456 -6.65 25.16 -14.51
CA VAL A 456 -7.96 25.82 -14.66
C VAL A 456 -7.79 27.34 -14.75
N PHE A 457 -6.93 27.93 -13.93
CA PHE A 457 -6.61 29.36 -13.97
C PHE A 457 -6.07 29.79 -15.34
N GLU A 458 -5.15 29.03 -15.92
CA GLU A 458 -4.58 29.33 -17.24
C GLU A 458 -5.67 29.48 -18.31
N VAL A 459 -6.68 28.59 -18.30
CA VAL A 459 -7.78 28.65 -19.29
C VAL A 459 -8.72 29.82 -19.00
N TRP A 460 -9.05 30.10 -17.73
CA TRP A 460 -9.85 31.29 -17.40
C TRP A 460 -9.15 32.59 -17.77
N ASN A 461 -7.84 32.67 -17.57
CA ASN A 461 -7.04 33.85 -17.90
C ASN A 461 -6.95 34.07 -19.42
N GLU A 462 -6.94 33.00 -20.23
CA GLU A 462 -7.06 33.11 -21.69
C GLU A 462 -8.47 33.56 -22.13
N LEU A 463 -9.52 33.12 -21.41
CA LEU A 463 -10.92 33.41 -21.74
C LEU A 463 -11.38 34.81 -21.32
N ASP A 464 -10.84 35.34 -20.23
CA ASP A 464 -11.20 36.65 -19.64
C ASP A 464 -11.27 37.80 -20.66
N PRO A 465 -10.23 38.09 -21.48
CA PRO A 465 -10.29 39.19 -22.45
C PRO A 465 -11.33 38.95 -23.56
N LEU A 466 -11.62 37.69 -23.92
CA LEU A 466 -12.63 37.35 -24.92
C LEU A 466 -14.03 37.63 -24.41
N VAL A 467 -14.29 37.36 -23.13
CA VAL A 467 -15.58 37.65 -22.49
C VAL A 467 -15.72 39.14 -22.22
N ALA A 468 -14.66 39.83 -21.81
CA ALA A 468 -14.67 41.28 -21.61
C ALA A 468 -15.04 42.03 -22.91
N ALA A 469 -14.58 41.53 -24.06
CA ALA A 469 -14.94 42.07 -25.38
C ALA A 469 -16.43 41.90 -25.75
N LEU A 470 -17.20 41.10 -25.01
CA LEU A 470 -18.65 40.94 -25.22
C LEU A 470 -19.47 42.08 -24.61
N LEU A 471 -18.90 42.79 -23.63
CA LEU A 471 -19.59 43.89 -22.98
C LEU A 471 -19.54 45.13 -23.89
N PRO A 472 -20.66 45.86 -24.06
CA PRO A 472 -20.64 47.10 -24.81
C PRO A 472 -19.65 48.06 -24.17
N SER A 473 -18.72 48.60 -24.96
CA SER A 473 -17.79 49.63 -24.51
C SER A 473 -18.59 50.83 -24.01
N THR A 474 -18.47 51.17 -22.72
CA THR A 474 -19.01 52.41 -22.15
C THR A 474 -18.22 53.61 -22.64
N SER A 475 -18.33 53.92 -23.93
CA SER A 475 -17.93 55.20 -24.49
C SER A 475 -19.21 55.93 -24.87
N PRO A 476 -19.55 57.06 -24.23
CA PRO A 476 -20.71 57.84 -24.65
C PRO A 476 -20.43 58.35 -26.07
N GLY A 477 -21.11 57.77 -27.04
CA GLY A 477 -21.06 58.20 -28.43
C GLY A 477 -21.46 59.66 -28.52
N SER A 478 -20.60 60.45 -29.15
CA SER A 478 -20.85 61.82 -29.59
C SER A 478 -22.26 61.96 -30.17
N SER A 479 -23.01 62.94 -29.66
CA SER A 479 -24.32 63.37 -30.15
C SER A 479 -24.32 63.57 -31.67
N PRO A 480 -25.38 63.18 -32.40
CA PRO A 480 -25.46 63.40 -33.84
C PRO A 480 -25.55 64.92 -34.14
N PRO A 481 -24.91 65.41 -35.22
CA PRO A 481 -24.95 66.83 -35.55
C PRO A 481 -26.28 67.21 -36.21
N GLY A 482 -26.92 68.23 -35.64
CA GLY A 482 -27.68 69.21 -36.41
C GLY A 482 -29.15 68.91 -36.70
N SER A 483 -30.03 69.60 -35.98
CA SER A 483 -31.30 70.10 -36.53
C SER A 483 -31.26 71.63 -36.48
N PRO A 484 -31.55 72.35 -37.58
CA PRO A 484 -31.49 73.81 -37.59
C PRO A 484 -32.70 74.42 -36.84
N PRO A 485 -32.58 75.63 -36.27
CA PRO A 485 -33.68 76.27 -35.58
C PRO A 485 -34.71 76.78 -36.60
N LEU A 486 -35.98 76.40 -36.38
CA LEU A 486 -37.12 77.00 -37.07
C LEU A 486 -37.34 78.42 -36.52
N LYS A 487 -37.53 79.37 -37.44
CA LYS A 487 -37.98 80.75 -37.17
C LYS A 487 -39.45 80.78 -36.81
#